data_AF-A0A1H7CHU0-F1
#
_entry.id   AF-A0A1H7CHU0-F1
#
_cell.length_a   1.000
_cell.length_b   1.000
_cell.length_c   1.000
_cell.angle_alpha   90.00
_cell.angle_beta   90.00
_cell.angle_gamma   90.00
#
_symmetry.space_group_name_H-M   'P 1'
#
loop_
_entity.id
_entity.type
_entity.pdbx_description
1 polymer ?
#
loop_
_entity_poly.entity_id
_entity_poly.type
_entity_poly.pdbx_seq_one_letter_code
_entity_poly.pdbx_strand_id
1 'polypeptide(L)'
;MVRYRGKIYMMNESVNIPYTATGQDAILKIYFKKEKTDGDYVIGQGDIMLVPGTQLAENEIELCRFKLKTGARLRGDYQNFADLATEYDTINTINVLYAAPYEPTLSPHITRYFAQEALENKLMQPFDYAFVSQCAGGEPVARMLITAYTAARLGLVTNDSSHQDMFRHLTNILSDIRQGKNMATAPRRSSGRKVLVD
;
A
#
# COMPACT_ATOMS: atom_id res chain seq x y z
N MET A 1 13.15 -7.17 -10.09
CA MET A 1 14.12 -6.05 -10.11
C MET A 1 13.79 -5.11 -8.97
N VAL A 2 14.79 -4.60 -8.25
CA VAL A 2 14.60 -3.61 -7.16
C VAL A 2 15.62 -2.48 -7.32
N ARG A 3 15.22 -1.24 -7.06
CA ARG A 3 16.13 -0.08 -7.00
C ARG A 3 16.44 0.25 -5.55
N TYR A 4 17.73 0.33 -5.20
CA TYR A 4 18.18 0.70 -3.87
C TYR A 4 19.42 1.59 -3.97
N ARG A 5 19.40 2.75 -3.28
CA ARG A 5 20.47 3.78 -3.29
C ARG A 5 21.02 4.11 -4.69
N GLY A 6 20.11 4.30 -5.65
CA GLY A 6 20.46 4.65 -7.03
C GLY A 6 20.93 3.49 -7.90
N LYS A 7 21.05 2.28 -7.35
CA LYS A 7 21.50 1.07 -8.07
C LYS A 7 20.34 0.11 -8.32
N ILE A 8 20.47 -0.68 -9.37
CA ILE A 8 19.50 -1.71 -9.73
C ILE A 8 20.03 -3.06 -9.30
N TYR A 9 19.22 -3.79 -8.54
CA TYR A 9 19.47 -5.16 -8.11
C TYR A 9 18.53 -6.09 -8.89
N MET A 10 19.14 -7.11 -9.48
CA MET A 10 18.45 -8.14 -10.27
C MET A 10 18.56 -9.48 -9.54
N MET A 11 17.44 -10.20 -9.53
CA MET A 11 17.40 -11.57 -9.06
C MET A 11 17.53 -12.46 -10.30
N ASN A 12 18.57 -13.30 -10.33
CA ASN A 12 18.88 -14.13 -11.49
C ASN A 12 18.06 -15.43 -11.50
N GLU A 13 17.68 -15.93 -10.32
CA GLU A 13 16.98 -17.21 -10.16
C GLU A 13 15.85 -17.07 -9.13
N SER A 14 14.78 -17.85 -9.29
CA SER A 14 13.73 -17.95 -8.28
C SER A 14 14.25 -18.62 -7.01
N VAL A 15 13.89 -18.08 -5.85
CA VAL A 15 14.21 -18.67 -4.55
C VAL A 15 12.94 -19.19 -3.89
N ASN A 16 13.03 -20.40 -3.34
CA ASN A 16 12.01 -20.95 -2.45
C ASN A 16 12.35 -20.58 -1.00
N ILE A 17 11.43 -19.91 -0.32
CA ILE A 17 11.59 -19.51 1.08
C ILE A 17 10.72 -20.42 1.96
N PRO A 18 11.31 -21.29 2.79
CA PRO A 18 10.54 -22.07 3.74
C PRO A 18 9.92 -21.14 4.79
N TYR A 19 8.70 -21.46 5.22
CA TYR A 19 7.99 -20.73 6.27
C TYR A 19 7.32 -21.70 7.25
N THR A 20 7.06 -21.22 8.46
CA THR A 20 6.43 -22.00 9.53
C THR A 20 5.27 -21.21 10.12
N ALA A 21 4.19 -21.92 10.47
CA ALA A 21 3.05 -21.34 11.17
C ALA A 21 3.38 -21.14 12.66
N THR A 22 3.73 -19.91 13.03
CA THR A 22 4.11 -19.54 14.41
C THR A 22 3.00 -18.81 15.17
N GLY A 23 1.96 -18.35 14.47
CA GLY A 23 0.94 -17.44 14.99
C GLY A 23 1.44 -16.01 15.25
N GLN A 24 2.71 -15.73 14.96
CA GLN A 24 3.36 -14.43 15.15
C GLN A 24 3.60 -13.73 13.81
N ASP A 25 3.82 -12.42 13.85
CA ASP A 25 4.21 -11.67 12.66
C ASP A 25 5.54 -12.18 12.11
N ALA A 26 5.63 -12.25 10.79
CA ALA A 26 6.85 -12.48 10.05
C ALA A 26 6.93 -11.54 8.84
N ILE A 27 8.14 -11.12 8.51
CA ILE A 27 8.42 -10.22 7.38
C ILE A 27 9.43 -10.87 6.44
N LEU A 28 9.09 -10.89 5.15
CA LEU A 28 10.00 -11.23 4.07
C LEU A 28 10.61 -9.94 3.54
N LYS A 29 11.93 -9.85 3.53
CA LYS A 29 12.65 -8.64 3.14
C LYS A 29 13.95 -8.94 2.40
N ILE A 30 14.41 -7.97 1.62
CA ILE A 30 15.76 -7.96 1.05
C ILE A 30 16.66 -7.21 2.01
N TYR A 31 17.79 -7.79 2.40
CA TYR A 31 18.88 -7.12 3.10
C TYR A 31 20.01 -6.84 2.14
N PHE A 32 20.33 -5.55 1.94
CA PHE A 32 21.42 -5.13 1.06
C PHE A 32 22.74 -5.13 1.82
N LYS A 33 23.68 -5.98 1.39
CA LYS A 33 25.02 -6.09 1.95
C LYS A 33 25.84 -4.84 1.63
N LYS A 34 26.87 -4.60 2.44
CA LYS A 34 27.92 -3.65 2.09
C LYS A 34 28.57 -4.07 0.78
N GLU A 35 28.76 -3.08 -0.08
CA GLU A 35 29.36 -3.26 -1.38
C GLU A 35 30.82 -3.71 -1.23
N LYS A 36 31.26 -4.52 -2.20
CA LYS A 36 32.64 -4.96 -2.30
C LYS A 36 33.21 -4.43 -3.60
N THR A 37 34.45 -3.96 -3.54
CA THR A 37 35.23 -3.62 -4.73
C THR A 37 35.99 -4.85 -5.17
N ASP A 38 35.91 -5.16 -6.46
CA ASP A 38 36.68 -6.22 -7.11
C ASP A 38 37.28 -5.66 -8.39
N GLY A 39 38.55 -5.24 -8.32
CA GLY A 39 39.21 -4.45 -9.36
C GLY A 39 38.46 -3.14 -9.63
N ASP A 40 38.07 -2.93 -10.88
CA ASP A 40 37.30 -1.75 -11.34
C ASP A 40 35.78 -1.91 -11.14
N TYR A 41 35.33 -3.05 -10.60
CA TYR A 41 33.91 -3.34 -10.39
C TYR A 41 33.47 -3.08 -8.95
N VAL A 42 32.24 -2.57 -8.81
CA VAL A 42 31.53 -2.50 -7.52
C VAL A 42 30.44 -3.55 -7.50
N ILE A 43 30.61 -4.56 -6.64
CA ILE A 43 29.68 -5.68 -6.50
C ILE A 43 28.70 -5.36 -5.36
N GLY A 44 27.43 -5.18 -5.73
CA GLY A 44 26.30 -5.11 -4.80
C GLY A 44 25.64 -6.48 -4.66
N GLN A 45 25.39 -6.92 -3.42
CA GLN A 45 24.68 -8.16 -3.12
C GLN A 45 23.51 -7.89 -2.18
N GLY A 46 22.43 -8.65 -2.32
CA GLY A 46 21.30 -8.64 -1.39
C GLY A 46 20.85 -10.06 -1.09
N ASP A 47 20.45 -10.29 0.15
CA ASP A 47 19.89 -11.57 0.59
C ASP A 47 18.40 -11.42 0.86
N ILE A 48 17.60 -12.42 0.45
CA ILE A 48 16.19 -12.50 0.83
C ILE A 48 16.10 -13.26 2.15
N MET A 49 15.46 -12.65 3.15
CA MET A 49 15.34 -13.20 4.49
C MET A 49 13.90 -13.14 4.97
N LEU A 50 13.42 -14.26 5.54
CA LEU A 50 12.19 -14.31 6.31
C LEU A 50 12.54 -14.27 7.80
N VAL A 51 12.09 -13.26 8.52
CA VAL A 51 12.40 -13.07 9.93
C VAL A 51 11.15 -12.81 10.78
N PRO A 52 11.15 -13.17 12.07
CA PRO A 52 10.06 -12.81 12.98
C PRO A 52 9.92 -11.29 13.16
N GLY A 53 8.69 -10.84 13.41
CA GLY A 53 8.35 -9.43 13.62
C GLY A 53 8.13 -8.65 12.33
N THR A 54 8.10 -7.32 12.45
CA THR A 54 7.77 -6.37 11.37
C THR A 54 8.82 -5.27 11.18
N GLN A 55 9.99 -5.42 11.82
CA GLN A 55 11.05 -4.41 11.82
C GLN A 55 11.87 -4.43 10.53
N LEU A 56 12.18 -3.22 10.04
CA LEU A 56 13.04 -2.95 8.90
C LEU A 56 14.18 -2.02 9.31
N ALA A 57 15.40 -2.37 8.93
CA ALA A 57 16.56 -1.50 8.98
C ALA A 57 16.68 -0.63 7.72
N GLU A 58 17.50 0.42 7.77
CA GLU A 58 17.70 1.36 6.65
C GLU A 58 18.22 0.70 5.36
N ASN A 59 18.91 -0.44 5.49
CA ASN A 59 19.44 -1.22 4.37
C ASN A 59 18.59 -2.42 4.00
N GLU A 60 17.29 -2.35 4.31
CA GLU A 60 16.33 -3.40 4.02
C GLU A 60 15.12 -2.86 3.25
N ILE A 61 14.54 -3.70 2.40
CA ILE A 61 13.27 -3.43 1.72
C ILE A 61 12.33 -4.61 1.97
N GLU A 62 11.11 -4.30 2.42
CA GLU A 62 10.05 -5.30 2.59
C GLU A 62 9.51 -5.80 1.25
N LEU A 63 9.32 -7.12 1.16
CA LEU A 63 8.68 -7.80 0.04
C LEU A 63 7.24 -8.24 0.37
N CYS A 64 6.99 -8.63 1.62
CA CYS A 64 5.67 -8.84 2.20
C CYS A 64 5.79 -9.11 3.71
N ARG A 65 4.65 -9.15 4.39
CA ARG A 65 4.53 -9.64 5.77
C ARG A 65 3.33 -10.56 5.91
N PHE A 66 3.29 -11.40 6.94
CA PHE A 66 2.14 -12.24 7.24
C PHE A 66 2.15 -12.68 8.71
N LYS A 67 1.00 -13.16 9.19
CA LYS A 67 0.83 -13.82 10.49
C LYS A 67 0.07 -15.13 10.27
N LEU A 68 0.76 -16.26 10.38
CA LEU A 68 0.22 -17.56 9.98
C LEU A 68 -0.17 -18.41 11.21
N LYS A 69 -1.44 -18.77 11.34
CA LYS A 69 -1.94 -19.63 12.42
C LYS A 69 -1.47 -21.07 12.23
N THR A 70 -1.20 -21.73 13.35
CA THR A 70 -0.90 -23.17 13.37
C THR A 70 -2.03 -23.96 12.71
N GLY A 71 -1.68 -24.79 11.74
CA GLY A 71 -2.64 -25.60 10.97
C GLY A 71 -3.29 -24.88 9.78
N ALA A 72 -3.01 -23.59 9.57
CA ALA A 72 -3.47 -22.86 8.39
C ALA A 72 -2.44 -22.92 7.24
N ARG A 73 -2.89 -22.58 6.04
CA ARG A 73 -2.04 -22.41 4.85
C ARG A 73 -1.99 -20.94 4.47
N LEU A 74 -0.78 -20.43 4.24
CA LEU A 74 -0.60 -19.06 3.76
C LEU A 74 -1.16 -18.94 2.34
N ARG A 75 -1.98 -17.90 2.10
CA ARG A 75 -2.63 -17.67 0.81
C ARG A 75 -2.27 -16.29 0.24
N GLY A 76 -2.24 -16.21 -1.09
CA GLY A 76 -2.00 -14.97 -1.85
C GLY A 76 -3.17 -14.57 -2.76
N ASP A 77 -4.24 -15.36 -2.75
CA ASP A 77 -5.52 -15.08 -3.38
C ASP A 77 -6.43 -14.37 -2.37
N TYR A 78 -6.88 -13.17 -2.73
CA TYR A 78 -7.76 -12.34 -1.91
C TYR A 78 -9.17 -12.34 -2.48
N GLN A 79 -10.18 -12.42 -1.60
CA GLN A 79 -11.59 -12.48 -1.99
C GLN A 79 -12.17 -11.12 -2.36
N ASN A 80 -11.63 -10.07 -1.76
CA ASN A 80 -12.00 -8.69 -2.05
C ASN A 80 -10.87 -7.74 -1.62
N PHE A 81 -11.03 -6.45 -1.89
CA PHE A 81 -10.05 -5.41 -1.61
C PHE A 81 -9.75 -5.30 -0.11
N ALA A 82 -10.77 -5.39 0.76
CA ALA A 82 -10.56 -5.33 2.20
C ALA A 82 -9.77 -6.54 2.74
N ASP A 83 -9.86 -7.68 2.05
CA ASP A 83 -9.15 -8.91 2.40
C ASP A 83 -7.61 -8.79 2.25
N LEU A 84 -7.11 -7.79 1.51
CA LEU A 84 -5.68 -7.45 1.46
C LEU A 84 -5.11 -7.07 2.84
N ALA A 85 -5.96 -6.63 3.77
CA ALA A 85 -5.59 -6.27 5.14
C ALA A 85 -6.00 -7.33 6.18
N THR A 86 -6.41 -8.52 5.76
CA THR A 86 -6.69 -9.62 6.69
C THR A 86 -5.46 -9.94 7.52
N GLU A 87 -5.61 -9.94 8.84
CA GLU A 87 -4.50 -10.08 9.79
C GLU A 87 -3.81 -11.44 9.66
N TYR A 88 -4.59 -12.51 9.48
CA TYR A 88 -4.08 -13.88 9.53
C TYR A 88 -4.08 -14.57 8.17
N ASP A 89 -3.17 -15.52 8.02
CA ASP A 89 -3.15 -16.56 6.98
C ASP A 89 -3.07 -16.04 5.54
N THR A 90 -2.80 -14.75 5.37
CA THR A 90 -2.80 -14.04 4.09
C THR A 90 -1.50 -13.28 3.92
N ILE A 91 -0.92 -13.30 2.71
CA ILE A 91 0.25 -12.48 2.39
C ILE A 91 -0.20 -11.02 2.36
N ASN A 92 0.44 -10.15 3.13
CA ASN A 92 0.16 -8.71 3.13
C ASN A 92 1.28 -7.96 2.39
N THR A 93 0.89 -7.17 1.38
CA THR A 93 1.80 -6.37 0.56
C THR A 93 1.56 -4.87 0.67
N ILE A 94 0.71 -4.42 1.60
CA ILE A 94 0.29 -3.01 1.71
C ILE A 94 1.48 -2.08 1.92
N ASN A 95 2.46 -2.49 2.73
CA ASN A 95 3.63 -1.68 3.03
C ASN A 95 4.79 -1.85 2.04
N VAL A 96 4.63 -2.70 1.01
CA VAL A 96 5.65 -2.90 -0.01
C VAL A 96 5.79 -1.63 -0.84
N LEU A 97 7.03 -1.16 -0.96
CA LEU A 97 7.35 0.07 -1.66
C LEU A 97 7.37 -0.16 -3.17
N TYR A 98 6.51 0.53 -3.91
CA TYR A 98 6.60 0.59 -5.37
C TYR A 98 7.18 1.92 -5.84
N ALA A 99 8.01 1.84 -6.89
CA ALA A 99 8.62 3.03 -7.48
C ALA A 99 7.56 3.88 -8.18
N ALA A 100 7.55 5.17 -7.88
CA ALA A 100 6.77 6.20 -8.54
C ALA A 100 7.56 7.51 -8.55
N PRO A 101 7.14 8.53 -9.32
CA PRO A 101 7.79 9.84 -9.30
C PRO A 101 7.85 10.40 -7.87
N TYR A 102 9.02 10.96 -7.52
CA TYR A 102 9.34 11.64 -6.26
C TYR A 102 9.41 10.74 -5.00
N GLU A 103 8.42 9.88 -4.78
CA GLU A 103 8.30 9.08 -3.56
C GLU A 103 7.64 7.72 -3.82
N PRO A 104 7.90 6.69 -2.98
CA PRO A 104 7.27 5.39 -3.12
C PRO A 104 5.76 5.42 -2.93
N THR A 105 5.06 4.51 -3.63
CA THR A 105 3.61 4.39 -3.60
C THR A 105 3.16 2.95 -3.34
N LEU A 106 1.84 2.74 -3.27
CA LEU A 106 1.21 1.42 -3.17
C LEU A 106 1.49 0.56 -4.41
N SER A 107 1.46 -0.76 -4.21
CA SER A 107 1.52 -1.72 -5.32
C SER A 107 0.42 -1.44 -6.37
N PRO A 108 0.73 -1.48 -7.68
CA PRO A 108 -0.26 -1.38 -8.74
C PRO A 108 -1.33 -2.46 -8.65
N HIS A 109 -1.01 -3.61 -8.04
CA HIS A 109 -2.00 -4.64 -7.75
C HIS A 109 -3.11 -4.13 -6.81
N ILE A 110 -2.75 -3.40 -5.77
CA ILE A 110 -3.69 -2.82 -4.79
C ILE A 110 -4.58 -1.79 -5.50
N THR A 111 -4.00 -0.83 -6.20
CA THR A 111 -4.78 0.21 -6.88
C THR A 111 -5.67 -0.37 -7.97
N ARG A 112 -5.19 -1.36 -8.73
CA ARG A 112 -6.01 -2.05 -9.74
C ARG A 112 -7.16 -2.82 -9.11
N TYR A 113 -6.95 -3.50 -7.98
CA TYR A 113 -8.03 -4.21 -7.28
C TYR A 113 -9.09 -3.22 -6.77
N PHE A 114 -8.66 -2.08 -6.20
CA PHE A 114 -9.58 -1.00 -5.85
C PHE A 114 -10.44 -0.57 -7.05
N ALA A 115 -9.83 -0.36 -8.22
CA ALA A 115 -10.55 0.03 -9.44
C ALA A 115 -11.56 -1.04 -9.89
N GLN A 116 -11.18 -2.32 -9.85
CA GLN A 116 -12.06 -3.43 -10.21
C GLN A 116 -13.34 -3.42 -9.37
N GLU A 117 -13.21 -3.37 -8.05
CA GLU A 117 -14.38 -3.36 -7.15
C GLU A 117 -15.18 -2.06 -7.23
N ALA A 118 -14.50 -0.92 -7.44
CA ALA A 118 -15.18 0.36 -7.59
C ALA A 118 -16.09 0.36 -8.85
N LEU A 119 -15.63 -0.24 -9.95
CA LEU A 119 -16.36 -0.32 -11.23
C LEU A 119 -17.54 -1.28 -11.23
N GLU A 120 -17.65 -2.18 -10.24
CA GLU A 120 -18.85 -2.99 -10.01
C GLU A 120 -20.05 -2.17 -9.52
N ASN A 121 -19.80 -0.92 -9.14
CA ASN A 121 -20.78 -0.01 -8.57
C ASN A 121 -20.92 1.25 -9.43
N LYS A 122 -22.05 1.95 -9.28
CA LYS A 122 -22.23 3.26 -9.94
C LYS A 122 -21.39 4.31 -9.23
N LEU A 123 -20.37 4.83 -9.91
CA LEU A 123 -19.57 5.94 -9.43
C LEU A 123 -20.37 7.24 -9.55
N MET A 124 -20.51 7.96 -8.43
CA MET A 124 -21.37 9.15 -8.36
C MET A 124 -20.59 10.46 -8.60
N GLN A 125 -19.26 10.43 -8.46
CA GLN A 125 -18.42 11.62 -8.53
C GLN A 125 -17.52 11.59 -9.77
N PRO A 126 -17.41 12.69 -10.54
CA PRO A 126 -16.54 12.71 -11.72
C PRO A 126 -15.07 12.39 -11.44
N PHE A 127 -14.57 12.83 -10.28
CA PHE A 127 -13.18 12.57 -9.89
C PHE A 127 -12.96 11.10 -9.46
N ASP A 128 -14.02 10.34 -9.12
CA ASP A 128 -13.92 8.88 -8.91
C ASP A 128 -13.59 8.19 -10.23
N TYR A 129 -14.26 8.56 -11.33
CA TYR A 129 -13.95 8.03 -12.65
C TYR A 129 -12.50 8.33 -13.05
N ALA A 130 -12.01 9.54 -12.78
CA ALA A 130 -10.64 9.93 -13.09
C ALA A 130 -9.62 9.08 -12.32
N PHE A 131 -9.80 8.93 -11.01
CA PHE A 131 -8.90 8.14 -10.18
C PHE A 131 -8.96 6.64 -10.52
N VAL A 132 -10.17 6.08 -10.65
CA VAL A 132 -10.38 4.67 -11.01
C VAL A 132 -9.77 4.35 -12.38
N SER A 133 -9.86 5.27 -13.35
CA SER A 133 -9.22 5.09 -14.66
C SER A 133 -7.69 5.01 -14.55
N GLN A 134 -7.08 5.85 -13.72
CA GLN A 134 -5.63 5.81 -13.47
C GLN A 134 -5.22 4.49 -12.78
N CYS A 135 -6.00 4.05 -11.81
CA CYS A 135 -5.79 2.78 -11.13
C CYS A 135 -5.94 1.56 -12.06
N ALA A 136 -6.91 1.58 -12.97
CA ALA A 136 -7.17 0.50 -13.92
C ALA A 136 -6.04 0.33 -14.95
N GLY A 137 -5.26 1.39 -15.22
CA GLY A 137 -4.13 1.36 -16.14
C GLY A 137 -3.03 0.36 -15.76
N GLY A 138 -2.97 -0.07 -14.50
CA GLY A 138 -2.03 -1.11 -14.04
C GLY A 138 -0.61 -0.64 -13.75
N GLU A 139 -0.30 0.64 -13.98
CA GLU A 139 0.94 1.29 -13.60
C GLU A 139 0.88 1.82 -12.15
N PRO A 140 2.04 2.04 -11.49
CA PRO A 140 2.08 2.68 -10.18
C PRO A 140 1.41 4.06 -10.19
N VAL A 141 0.35 4.21 -9.39
CA VAL A 141 -0.32 5.50 -9.20
C VAL A 141 0.51 6.34 -8.24
N ALA A 142 0.90 7.56 -8.64
CA ALA A 142 1.70 8.43 -7.80
C ALA A 142 1.03 8.68 -6.43
N ARG A 143 1.83 8.63 -5.36
CA ARG A 143 1.37 8.82 -3.99
C ARG A 143 0.59 10.13 -3.80
N MET A 144 1.09 11.23 -4.36
CA MET A 144 0.41 12.53 -4.37
C MET A 144 -1.02 12.45 -4.93
N LEU A 145 -1.27 11.62 -5.96
CA LEU A 145 -2.61 11.46 -6.53
C LEU A 145 -3.52 10.65 -5.60
N ILE A 146 -3.00 9.60 -4.96
CA ILE A 146 -3.75 8.80 -3.98
C ILE A 146 -4.12 9.66 -2.77
N THR A 147 -3.18 10.45 -2.24
CA THR A 147 -3.42 11.31 -1.08
C THR A 147 -4.39 12.45 -1.41
N ALA A 148 -4.25 13.11 -2.57
CA ALA A 148 -5.18 14.14 -3.01
C ALA A 148 -6.60 13.58 -3.21
N TYR A 149 -6.73 12.43 -3.87
CA TYR A 149 -8.01 11.76 -4.08
C TYR A 149 -8.68 11.40 -2.75
N THR A 150 -7.94 10.73 -1.86
CA THR A 150 -8.48 10.28 -0.57
C THR A 150 -8.86 11.45 0.32
N ALA A 151 -8.06 12.51 0.34
CA ALA A 151 -8.36 13.73 1.08
C ALA A 151 -9.62 14.43 0.57
N ALA A 152 -9.75 14.59 -0.75
CA ALA A 152 -10.94 15.19 -1.35
C ALA A 152 -12.20 14.37 -1.02
N ARG A 153 -12.14 13.03 -1.18
CA ARG A 153 -13.30 12.16 -0.96
C ARG A 153 -13.78 12.11 0.48
N LEU A 154 -12.84 12.05 1.42
CA LEU A 154 -13.11 11.85 2.84
C LEU A 154 -13.12 13.16 3.64
N GLY A 155 -12.89 14.31 2.99
CA GLY A 155 -12.82 15.61 3.66
C GLY A 155 -11.65 15.72 4.65
N LEU A 156 -10.53 15.05 4.34
CA LEU A 156 -9.35 15.04 5.21
C LEU A 156 -8.46 16.25 4.93
N VAL A 157 -7.74 16.71 5.95
CA VAL A 157 -6.60 17.60 5.74
C VAL A 157 -5.43 16.75 5.26
N THR A 158 -4.84 17.11 4.12
CA THR A 158 -3.70 16.40 3.53
C THR A 158 -2.49 16.48 4.47
N ASN A 159 -2.18 15.37 5.13
CA ASN A 159 -0.96 15.18 5.91
C ASN A 159 -0.20 13.95 5.39
N ASP A 160 1.08 13.80 5.79
CA ASP A 160 1.88 12.61 5.52
C ASP A 160 1.08 11.34 5.86
N SER A 161 0.70 10.59 4.83
CA SER A 161 -0.10 9.37 4.95
C SER A 161 0.80 8.16 4.80
N SER A 162 0.80 7.23 5.75
CA SER A 162 1.49 5.95 5.55
C SER A 162 0.81 5.12 4.45
N HIS A 163 1.46 4.06 3.96
CA HIS A 163 0.79 3.13 3.04
C HIS A 163 -0.46 2.50 3.65
N GLN A 164 -0.44 2.24 4.97
CA GLN A 164 -1.60 1.77 5.73
C GLN A 164 -2.73 2.81 5.74
N ASP A 165 -2.41 4.09 5.92
CA ASP A 165 -3.42 5.15 5.88
C ASP A 165 -4.04 5.28 4.49
N MET A 166 -3.22 5.27 3.43
CA MET A 166 -3.71 5.30 2.06
C MET A 166 -4.63 4.11 1.76
N PHE A 167 -4.21 2.89 2.12
CA PHE A 167 -5.04 1.70 1.96
C PHE A 167 -6.35 1.81 2.74
N ARG A 168 -6.30 2.20 4.02
CA ARG A 168 -7.49 2.40 4.86
C ARG A 168 -8.46 3.42 4.26
N HIS A 169 -7.93 4.54 3.74
CA HIS A 169 -8.76 5.56 3.10
C HIS A 169 -9.43 5.04 1.83
N LEU A 170 -8.70 4.29 1.00
CA LEU A 170 -9.29 3.63 -0.18
C LEU A 170 -10.38 2.62 0.22
N THR A 171 -10.18 1.84 1.28
CA THR A 171 -11.20 0.91 1.80
C THR A 171 -12.46 1.65 2.26
N ASN A 172 -12.32 2.77 2.97
CA ASN A 172 -13.45 3.60 3.39
C ASN A 172 -14.22 4.17 2.18
N ILE A 173 -13.47 4.68 1.20
CA ILE A 173 -14.01 5.20 -0.05
C ILE A 173 -14.78 4.15 -0.83
N LEU A 174 -14.27 2.92 -0.88
CA LEU A 174 -14.93 1.81 -1.56
C LEU A 174 -16.23 1.41 -0.85
N SER A 175 -16.23 1.46 0.49
CA SER A 175 -17.44 1.29 1.29
C SER A 175 -18.48 2.37 1.01
N ASP A 176 -18.06 3.63 0.86
CA ASP A 176 -18.94 4.75 0.46
C ASP A 176 -19.51 4.56 -0.94
N ILE A 177 -18.68 4.13 -1.91
CA ILE A 177 -19.12 3.83 -3.29
C ILE A 177 -20.21 2.75 -3.28
N ARG A 178 -20.00 1.65 -2.55
CA ARG A 178 -20.98 0.55 -2.41
C ARG A 178 -22.30 0.99 -1.79
N GLN A 179 -22.25 1.96 -0.88
CA GLN A 179 -23.43 2.52 -0.21
C GLN A 179 -24.08 3.66 -1.00
N GLY A 180 -23.53 4.04 -2.18
CA GLY A 180 -24.00 5.20 -2.95
C GLY A 180 -23.84 6.53 -2.22
N LYS A 181 -22.89 6.61 -1.26
CA LYS A 181 -22.63 7.83 -0.49
C LYS A 181 -21.86 8.85 -1.34
N ASN A 182 -22.26 10.11 -1.17
CA ASN A 182 -21.55 11.24 -1.75
C ASN A 182 -20.33 11.64 -0.88
N MET A 183 -19.53 12.57 -1.39
CA MET A 183 -18.36 13.14 -0.71
C MET A 183 -18.70 13.61 0.71
N ALA A 184 -17.78 13.41 1.66
CA ALA A 184 -17.94 13.95 3.00
C ALA A 184 -18.12 15.47 2.92
N THR A 185 -19.24 15.98 3.46
CA THR A 185 -19.42 17.43 3.57
C THR A 185 -18.46 17.94 4.63
N ALA A 186 -17.65 18.95 4.29
CA ALA A 186 -16.82 19.63 5.28
C ALA A 186 -17.71 20.07 6.45
N PRO A 187 -17.27 19.92 7.72
CA PRO A 187 -18.06 20.40 8.84
C PRO A 187 -18.31 21.90 8.64
N ARG A 188 -19.57 22.29 8.49
CA ARG A 188 -19.98 23.69 8.48
C ARG A 188 -19.41 24.32 9.74
N ARG A 189 -18.42 25.21 9.60
CA ARG A 189 -18.08 26.17 10.65
C ARG A 189 -19.40 26.82 11.05
N SER A 190 -19.85 26.58 12.28
CA SER A 190 -21.06 27.22 12.78
C SER A 190 -20.82 28.72 12.71
N SER A 191 -21.54 29.38 11.80
CA SER A 191 -21.59 30.84 11.77
C SER A 191 -22.18 31.24 13.11
N GLY A 192 -21.33 31.71 14.02
CA GLY A 192 -21.74 32.17 15.34
C GLY A 192 -22.88 33.17 15.18
N ARG A 193 -24.01 32.87 15.81
CA ARG A 193 -25.07 33.85 16.05
C ARG A 193 -24.44 34.99 16.85
N LYS A 194 -24.23 36.15 16.22
CA LYS A 194 -24.01 37.40 16.95
C LYS A 194 -25.34 37.76 17.59
N VAL A 195 -25.42 37.61 18.91
CA VAL A 195 -26.49 38.22 19.71
C VAL A 195 -26.12 39.69 19.85
N LEU A 196 -26.92 40.57 19.23
CA LEU A 196 -26.95 41.99 19.56
C LEU A 196 -27.73 42.12 20.87
N VAL A 197 -27.11 42.73 21.87
CA VAL A 197 -27.77 43.18 23.09
C VAL A 197 -27.80 44.70 23.01
N ASP A 198 -29.01 45.25 23.07
CA ASP A 198 -29.28 46.68 23.26
C ASP A 198 -29.18 47.03 24.76
#